data_AF-A0A2D8AKK0-F1
#
_entry.id   AF-A0A2D8AKK0-F1
#
_cell.length_a   1.000
_cell.length_b   1.000
_cell.length_c   1.000
_cell.angle_alpha   90.00
_cell.angle_beta   90.00
_cell.angle_gamma   90.00
#
_symmetry.space_group_name_H-M   'P 1'
#
loop_
_entity.id
_entity.type
_entity.pdbx_description
1 polymer ?
#
loop_
_entity_poly.entity_id
_entity_poly.type
_entity_poly.pdbx_seq_one_letter_code
_entity_poly.pdbx_strand_id
1 'polypeptide(L)'
;MRDSAEITTKDWQHAWEVVAGHLANKGAFLRAFGSLVTEAKSPEFIEPLDDEVHIEELLAFRGPTVELVRNPVSRFAYTVQTGSEPVLLFVDGESYELDRICLPAVRALCADALENLFDISEPWQTYESRALICRLVQSGALWLTEKED
;
A
#
# COMPACT_ATOMS: atom_id res chain seq x y z
N MET A 1 27.12 -43.37 -6.80
CA MET A 1 27.04 -42.12 -7.59
C MET A 1 25.57 -41.72 -7.57
N ARG A 2 25.21 -40.56 -7.01
CA ARG A 2 23.80 -40.12 -6.96
C ARG A 2 23.43 -39.71 -8.38
N ASP A 3 22.36 -40.25 -8.95
CA ASP A 3 21.86 -39.81 -10.24
C ASP A 3 21.33 -38.38 -10.07
N SER A 4 22.02 -37.41 -10.67
CA SER A 4 21.69 -35.99 -10.53
C SER A 4 20.36 -35.62 -11.19
N ALA A 5 19.78 -36.52 -12.00
CA ALA A 5 18.48 -36.32 -12.62
C ALA A 5 17.31 -36.86 -11.78
N GLU A 6 17.57 -37.66 -10.74
CA GLU A 6 16.52 -38.23 -9.89
C GLU A 6 16.06 -37.22 -8.83
N ILE A 7 14.77 -36.86 -8.86
CA ILE A 7 14.12 -36.21 -7.73
C ILE A 7 13.67 -37.30 -6.76
N THR A 8 14.36 -37.44 -5.64
CA THR A 8 14.05 -38.46 -4.65
C THR A 8 12.84 -38.04 -3.81
N THR A 9 12.23 -39.00 -3.10
CA THR A 9 11.16 -38.73 -2.14
C THR A 9 11.55 -37.66 -1.11
N LYS A 10 12.80 -37.68 -0.65
CA LYS A 10 13.32 -36.70 0.31
C LYS A 10 13.35 -35.30 -0.28
N ASP A 11 13.69 -35.17 -1.57
CA ASP A 11 13.88 -33.87 -2.21
C ASP A 11 12.53 -33.14 -2.34
N TRP A 12 11.46 -33.81 -2.82
CA TRP A 12 10.16 -33.16 -2.94
C TRP A 12 9.44 -32.99 -1.58
N GLN A 13 9.62 -33.91 -0.63
CA GLN A 13 9.04 -33.76 0.72
C GLN A 13 9.64 -32.58 1.46
N HIS A 14 10.97 -32.38 1.36
CA HIS A 14 11.61 -31.22 1.95
C HIS A 14 11.09 -29.91 1.32
N ALA A 15 10.95 -29.86 -0.01
CA ALA A 15 10.36 -28.71 -0.69
C ALA A 15 8.91 -28.43 -0.22
N TRP A 16 8.10 -29.48 -0.07
CA TRP A 16 6.74 -29.37 0.47
C TRP A 16 6.73 -28.83 1.90
N GLU A 17 7.57 -29.35 2.79
CA GLU A 17 7.69 -28.88 4.19
C GLU A 17 8.05 -27.40 4.28
N VAL A 18 8.98 -26.95 3.44
CA VAL A 18 9.37 -25.53 3.36
C VAL A 18 8.18 -24.67 2.93
N VAL A 19 7.49 -25.04 1.85
CA VAL A 19 6.31 -24.29 1.36
C VAL A 19 5.18 -24.31 2.39
N ALA A 20 4.88 -25.46 2.97
CA ALA A 20 3.85 -25.60 4.00
C ALA A 20 4.18 -24.78 5.26
N GLY A 21 5.46 -24.70 5.64
CA GLY A 21 5.93 -23.85 6.73
C GLY A 21 5.64 -22.36 6.50
N HIS A 22 5.85 -21.85 5.28
CA HIS A 22 5.48 -20.48 4.92
C HIS A 22 3.97 -20.25 4.97
N LEU A 23 3.17 -21.21 4.48
CA LEU A 23 1.71 -21.14 4.47
C LEU A 23 1.09 -21.25 5.88
N ALA A 24 1.80 -21.84 6.84
CA ALA A 24 1.36 -21.89 8.24
C ALA A 24 1.36 -20.49 8.91
N ASN A 25 2.15 -19.54 8.40
CA ASN A 25 2.16 -18.16 8.89
C ASN A 25 1.08 -17.32 8.19
N LYS A 26 -0.11 -17.29 8.77
CA LYS A 26 -1.26 -16.53 8.23
C LYS A 26 -0.98 -15.03 8.06
N GLY A 27 -0.18 -14.42 8.95
CA GLY A 27 0.16 -13.00 8.86
C GLY A 27 1.10 -12.70 7.68
N ALA A 28 2.08 -13.57 7.45
CA ALA A 28 2.94 -13.47 6.26
C ALA A 28 2.14 -13.71 4.97
N PHE A 29 1.25 -14.71 4.98
CA PHE A 29 0.35 -14.97 3.86
C PHE A 29 -0.58 -13.78 3.58
N LEU A 30 -1.17 -13.17 4.60
CA LEU A 30 -2.03 -11.99 4.44
C LEU A 30 -1.30 -10.83 3.77
N ARG A 31 -0.04 -10.57 4.15
CA ARG A 31 0.77 -9.51 3.53
C ARG A 31 1.09 -9.84 2.06
N ALA A 32 1.49 -11.08 1.79
CA ALA A 32 1.75 -11.54 0.42
C ALA A 32 0.50 -11.49 -0.46
N PHE A 33 -0.64 -11.92 0.08
CA PHE A 33 -1.93 -11.89 -0.62
C PHE A 33 -2.38 -10.46 -0.90
N GLY A 34 -2.32 -9.58 0.11
CA GLY A 34 -2.69 -8.17 -0.04
C GLY A 34 -1.87 -7.47 -1.12
N SER A 35 -0.54 -7.67 -1.08
CA SER A 35 0.40 -7.19 -2.10
C SER A 35 0.04 -7.71 -3.49
N LEU A 36 -0.14 -9.03 -3.64
CA LEU A 36 -0.47 -9.66 -4.93
C LEU A 36 -1.78 -9.12 -5.53
N VAL A 37 -2.82 -8.91 -4.73
CA VAL A 37 -4.13 -8.46 -5.26
C VAL A 37 -4.17 -6.97 -5.58
N THR A 38 -3.29 -6.17 -4.96
CA THR A 38 -3.15 -4.74 -5.24
C THR A 38 -2.07 -4.42 -6.26
N GLU A 39 -1.30 -5.40 -6.74
CA GLU A 39 -0.31 -5.16 -7.79
C GLU A 39 -0.92 -4.39 -8.98
N ALA A 40 -0.22 -3.32 -9.38
CA ALA A 40 -0.64 -2.43 -10.44
C ALA A 40 -0.72 -3.19 -11.77
N LYS A 41 -1.86 -3.10 -12.45
CA LYS A 41 -2.04 -3.76 -13.76
C LYS A 41 -1.30 -3.07 -14.89
N SER A 42 -1.01 -1.79 -14.71
CA SER A 42 -0.38 -0.92 -15.70
C SER A 42 0.63 -0.02 -14.98
N PRO A 43 1.72 -0.61 -14.45
CA PRO A 43 2.72 0.12 -13.66
C PRO A 43 3.40 1.25 -14.44
N GLU A 44 3.36 1.22 -15.78
CA GLU A 44 3.87 2.28 -16.64
C GLU A 44 3.15 3.64 -16.48
N PHE A 45 1.97 3.67 -15.84
CA PHE A 45 1.24 4.90 -15.51
C PHE A 45 1.41 5.33 -14.04
N ILE A 46 2.30 4.66 -13.31
CA ILE A 46 2.69 5.04 -11.96
C ILE A 46 4.10 5.61 -12.06
N GLU A 47 4.19 6.92 -11.96
CA GLU A 47 5.46 7.65 -12.05
C GLU A 47 5.88 8.07 -10.64
N PRO A 48 6.79 7.32 -9.99
CA PRO A 48 7.32 7.71 -8.69
C PRO A 48 8.22 8.95 -8.84
N LEU A 49 8.31 9.71 -7.76
CA LEU A 49 9.24 10.83 -7.64
C LEU A 49 10.60 10.31 -7.16
N ASP A 50 11.68 10.83 -7.76
CA ASP A 50 13.05 10.52 -7.33
C ASP A 50 13.37 11.13 -5.95
N ASP A 51 12.84 12.33 -5.69
CA ASP A 51 13.08 13.07 -4.46
C ASP A 51 12.11 12.66 -3.34
N GLU A 52 12.58 12.77 -2.09
CA GLU A 52 11.74 12.56 -0.91
C GLU A 52 10.68 13.67 -0.82
N VAL A 53 9.44 13.29 -0.51
CA VAL A 53 8.35 14.24 -0.32
C VAL A 53 8.28 14.66 1.15
N HIS A 54 8.43 15.96 1.41
CA HIS A 54 8.25 16.51 2.76
C HIS A 54 6.83 17.05 2.97
N ILE A 55 6.30 16.88 4.19
CA ILE A 55 4.92 17.24 4.50
C ILE A 55 4.68 18.75 4.40
N GLU A 56 5.66 19.57 4.79
CA GLU A 56 5.59 21.03 4.70
C GLU A 56 5.46 21.51 3.25
N GLU A 57 6.20 20.86 2.34
CA GLU A 57 6.18 21.16 0.91
C GLU A 57 4.86 20.72 0.29
N LEU A 58 4.40 19.50 0.60
CA LEU A 58 3.12 19.00 0.12
C LEU A 58 1.96 19.91 0.57
N LEU A 59 1.97 20.36 1.83
CA LEU A 59 0.94 21.25 2.35
C LEU A 59 0.98 22.66 1.75
N ALA A 60 2.12 23.09 1.18
CA ALA A 60 2.22 24.38 0.49
C ALA A 60 1.37 24.42 -0.81
N PHE A 61 1.07 23.25 -1.39
CA PHE A 61 0.17 23.13 -2.54
C PHE A 61 -1.31 23.19 -2.18
N ARG A 62 -1.66 23.08 -0.89
CA ARG A 62 -3.06 23.13 -0.47
C ARG A 62 -3.66 24.50 -0.77
N GLY A 63 -4.64 24.55 -1.67
CA GLY A 63 -5.26 25.78 -2.12
C GLY A 63 -6.48 25.55 -3.00
N PRO A 64 -7.07 26.61 -3.57
CA PRO A 64 -8.30 26.51 -4.35
C PRO A 64 -8.10 25.85 -5.73
N THR A 65 -6.88 25.83 -6.26
CA THR A 65 -6.58 25.41 -7.65
C THR A 65 -5.91 24.06 -7.77
N VAL A 66 -5.45 23.46 -6.67
CA VAL A 66 -4.72 22.19 -6.68
C VAL A 66 -5.43 21.19 -5.78
N GLU A 67 -5.63 19.99 -6.31
CA GLU A 67 -6.20 18.86 -5.60
C GLU A 67 -5.15 17.77 -5.42
N LEU A 68 -5.18 17.12 -4.25
CA LEU A 68 -4.44 15.89 -4.02
C LEU A 68 -5.40 14.73 -4.20
N VAL A 69 -5.21 13.94 -5.25
CA VAL A 69 -6.13 12.85 -5.59
C VAL A 69 -5.38 11.54 -5.75
N ARG A 70 -6.12 10.43 -5.70
CA ARG A 70 -5.56 9.12 -6.04
C ARG A 70 -5.27 9.04 -7.52
N ASN A 71 -4.16 8.38 -7.85
CA ASN A 71 -3.93 7.93 -9.20
C ASN A 71 -5.02 6.89 -9.57
N PRO A 72 -5.82 7.11 -10.63
CA PRO A 72 -6.91 6.20 -11.00
C PRO A 72 -6.46 4.78 -11.37
N VAL A 73 -5.19 4.59 -11.74
CA VAL A 73 -4.64 3.26 -12.02
C VAL A 73 -4.15 2.54 -10.77
N SER A 74 -3.93 3.27 -9.68
CA SER A 74 -3.46 2.73 -8.42
C SER A 74 -4.56 1.98 -7.67
N ARG A 75 -4.16 0.93 -6.96
CA ARG A 75 -5.06 -0.02 -6.31
C ARG A 75 -4.82 -0.02 -4.83
N PHE A 76 -5.83 0.43 -4.10
CA PHE A 76 -5.81 0.52 -2.65
C PHE A 76 -6.67 -0.60 -2.06
N ALA A 77 -6.16 -1.30 -1.06
CA ALA A 77 -6.93 -2.22 -0.24
C ALA A 77 -6.41 -2.19 1.19
N TYR A 78 -7.26 -2.48 2.17
CA TYR A 78 -6.82 -2.57 3.55
C TYR A 78 -7.50 -3.71 4.29
N THR A 79 -6.90 -4.10 5.41
CA THR A 79 -7.49 -5.03 6.35
C THR A 79 -7.26 -4.56 7.78
N VAL A 80 -8.23 -4.87 8.64
CA VAL A 80 -8.14 -4.63 10.07
C VAL A 80 -8.23 -6.00 10.72
N GLN A 81 -7.14 -6.40 11.36
CA GLN A 81 -7.17 -7.62 12.17
C GLN A 81 -7.91 -7.35 13.48
N THR A 82 -8.47 -8.39 14.09
CA THR A 82 -9.32 -8.24 15.29
C THR A 82 -8.52 -7.74 16.50
N GLY A 83 -9.12 -6.89 17.33
CA GLY A 83 -8.50 -6.43 18.58
C GLY A 83 -7.63 -5.18 18.42
N SER A 84 -6.44 -5.19 19.05
CA SER A 84 -5.48 -4.09 19.07
C SER A 84 -4.42 -4.17 17.95
N GLU A 85 -4.64 -5.03 16.96
CA GLU A 85 -3.70 -5.24 15.88
C GLU A 85 -3.60 -4.02 14.94
N PRO A 86 -2.43 -3.84 14.28
CA PRO A 86 -2.23 -2.75 13.35
C PRO A 86 -3.15 -2.86 12.13
N VAL A 87 -3.34 -1.72 11.47
CA VAL A 87 -4.01 -1.66 10.17
C VAL A 87 -2.97 -1.97 9.11
N LEU A 88 -3.31 -2.88 8.19
CA LEU A 88 -2.50 -3.12 7.00
C LEU A 88 -3.18 -2.45 5.82
N LEU A 89 -2.47 -1.52 5.18
CA LEU A 89 -2.83 -0.92 3.90
C LEU A 89 -1.94 -1.55 2.82
N PHE A 90 -2.51 -1.82 1.66
CA PHE A 90 -1.83 -2.34 0.48
C PHE A 90 -2.06 -1.39 -0.68
N VAL A 91 -0.99 -0.96 -1.35
CA VAL A 91 -1.05 -0.04 -2.48
C VAL A 91 -0.05 -0.49 -3.53
N ASP A 92 -0.55 -0.83 -4.72
CA ASP A 92 0.28 -1.15 -5.90
C ASP A 92 1.33 -2.25 -5.66
N GLY A 93 1.00 -3.25 -4.85
CA GLY A 93 1.92 -4.33 -4.49
C GLY A 93 2.73 -4.09 -3.21
N GLU A 94 2.71 -2.88 -2.66
CA GLU A 94 3.41 -2.56 -1.42
C GLU A 94 2.50 -2.68 -0.20
N SER A 95 3.10 -3.02 0.96
CA SER A 95 2.38 -3.17 2.22
C SER A 95 2.84 -2.16 3.27
N TYR A 96 1.86 -1.52 3.93
CA TYR A 96 2.04 -0.50 4.94
C TYR A 96 1.38 -0.95 6.23
N GLU A 97 2.18 -1.18 7.27
CA GLU A 97 1.70 -1.43 8.63
C GLU A 97 1.59 -0.11 9.37
N LEU A 98 0.41 0.17 9.92
CA LEU A 98 0.07 1.44 10.55
C LEU A 98 -0.60 1.20 11.89
N ASP A 99 -0.42 2.13 12.83
CA ASP A 99 -1.15 2.09 14.09
C ASP A 99 -2.67 2.16 13.83
N ARG A 100 -3.44 1.52 14.71
CA ARG A 100 -4.90 1.48 14.60
C ARG A 100 -5.58 2.85 14.61
N ILE A 101 -4.90 3.86 15.15
CA ILE A 101 -5.35 5.26 15.12
C ILE A 101 -5.44 5.82 13.69
N CYS A 102 -4.71 5.26 12.74
CA CYS A 102 -4.70 5.65 11.34
C CYS A 102 -5.85 5.02 10.52
N LEU A 103 -6.69 4.17 11.13
CA LEU A 103 -7.82 3.54 10.43
C LEU A 103 -8.76 4.53 9.72
N PRO A 104 -9.13 5.70 10.30
CA PRO A 104 -9.95 6.69 9.60
C PRO A 104 -9.27 7.22 8.33
N ALA A 105 -7.96 7.49 8.39
CA ALA A 105 -7.17 7.93 7.23
C ALA A 105 -7.12 6.86 6.13
N VAL A 106 -6.86 5.60 6.51
CA VAL A 106 -6.83 4.46 5.58
C VAL A 106 -8.18 4.26 4.91
N ARG A 107 -9.29 4.42 5.65
CA ARG A 107 -10.64 4.35 5.09
C ARG A 107 -10.91 5.48 4.10
N ALA A 108 -10.49 6.70 4.39
CA ALA A 108 -10.61 7.82 3.46
C ALA A 108 -9.84 7.55 2.16
N LEU A 109 -8.60 7.05 2.25
CA LEU A 109 -7.79 6.67 1.08
C LEU A 109 -8.43 5.53 0.26
N CYS A 110 -9.16 4.62 0.90
CA CYS A 110 -9.79 3.49 0.22
C CYS A 110 -11.25 3.75 -0.16
N ALA A 111 -11.78 4.96 0.06
CA ALA A 111 -13.16 5.30 -0.32
C ALA A 111 -13.34 5.24 -1.84
N ASP A 112 -14.54 4.94 -2.33
CA ASP A 112 -14.78 4.85 -3.79
C ASP A 112 -14.73 6.24 -4.46
N ALA A 113 -15.06 7.31 -3.74
CA ALA A 113 -15.05 8.66 -4.26
C ALA A 113 -13.61 9.19 -4.46
N LEU A 114 -13.34 9.75 -5.64
CA LEU A 114 -12.10 10.47 -5.94
C LEU A 114 -12.23 11.93 -5.46
N GLU A 115 -12.26 12.10 -4.14
CA GLU A 115 -12.30 13.43 -3.52
C GLU A 115 -10.88 14.00 -3.38
N ASN A 116 -10.80 15.32 -3.38
CA ASN A 116 -9.59 16.04 -3.00
C ASN A 116 -9.22 15.72 -1.54
N LEU A 117 -8.13 14.98 -1.34
CA LEU A 117 -7.65 14.57 -0.02
C LEU A 117 -7.31 15.76 0.88
N PHE A 118 -6.99 16.93 0.32
CA PHE A 118 -6.81 18.14 1.13
C PHE A 118 -8.08 18.60 1.85
N ASP A 119 -9.26 18.19 1.37
CA ASP A 119 -10.55 18.56 1.98
C ASP A 119 -11.02 17.53 3.02
N ILE A 120 -10.37 16.36 3.08
CA ILE A 120 -10.66 15.30 4.05
C ILE A 120 -9.75 15.47 5.26
N SER A 121 -10.30 15.49 6.47
CA SER A 121 -9.53 15.80 7.68
C SER A 121 -8.65 14.66 8.18
N GLU A 122 -9.09 13.42 7.97
CA GLU A 122 -8.60 12.20 8.59
C GLU A 122 -7.13 11.88 8.24
N PRO A 123 -6.71 11.95 6.95
CA PRO A 123 -5.31 11.73 6.56
C PRO A 123 -4.30 12.68 7.21
N TRP A 124 -4.75 13.81 7.74
CA TRP A 124 -3.87 14.86 8.28
C TRP A 124 -3.82 14.90 9.81
N GLN A 125 -4.47 13.98 10.52
CA GLN A 125 -4.57 14.06 11.99
C GLN A 125 -3.30 13.61 12.71
N THR A 126 -2.65 12.54 12.23
CA THR A 126 -1.50 11.93 12.91
C THR A 126 -0.23 12.10 12.10
N TYR A 127 0.92 12.08 12.79
CA TYR A 127 2.22 12.08 12.13
C TYR A 127 2.38 10.90 11.18
N GLU A 128 1.97 9.70 11.61
CA GLU A 128 2.05 8.50 10.78
C GLU A 128 1.16 8.57 9.53
N SER A 129 -0.06 9.12 9.63
CA SER A 129 -0.92 9.32 8.46
C SER A 129 -0.30 10.32 7.48
N ARG A 130 0.29 11.42 7.97
CA ARG A 130 0.98 12.40 7.11
C ARG A 130 2.20 11.80 6.42
N ALA A 131 2.99 11.01 7.14
CA ALA A 131 4.14 10.30 6.58
C ALA A 131 3.70 9.26 5.53
N LEU A 132 2.57 8.58 5.75
CA LEU A 132 1.96 7.73 4.74
C LEU A 132 1.58 8.52 3.48
N ILE A 133 0.91 9.66 3.62
CA ILE A 133 0.54 10.49 2.45
C ILE A 133 1.78 10.91 1.66
N CYS A 134 2.85 11.35 2.32
CA CYS A 134 4.09 11.71 1.63
C CYS A 134 4.68 10.53 0.84
N ARG A 135 4.71 9.33 1.44
CA ARG A 135 5.14 8.11 0.75
C ARG A 135 4.28 7.76 -0.46
N LEU A 136 2.96 7.94 -0.36
CA LEU A 136 2.05 7.64 -1.46
C LEU A 136 2.14 8.66 -2.61
N VAL A 137 2.44 9.92 -2.31
CA VAL A 137 2.78 10.92 -3.32
C VAL A 137 4.10 10.56 -3.99
N GLN A 138 5.11 10.23 -3.19
CA GLN A 138 6.42 9.83 -3.71
C GLN A 138 6.33 8.58 -4.58
N SER A 139 5.47 7.61 -4.24
CA SER A 139 5.30 6.39 -5.04
C SER A 139 4.44 6.60 -6.29
N GLY A 140 3.88 7.79 -6.53
CA GLY A 140 2.96 8.06 -7.63
C GLY A 140 1.55 7.47 -7.46
N ALA A 141 1.21 6.97 -6.26
CA ALA A 141 -0.13 6.45 -5.96
C ALA A 141 -1.13 7.57 -5.63
N LEU A 142 -0.61 8.72 -5.17
CA LEU A 142 -1.31 9.99 -5.10
C LEU A 142 -0.58 11.00 -5.98
N TRP A 143 -1.31 11.92 -6.59
CA TRP A 143 -0.72 13.01 -7.36
C TRP A 143 -1.42 14.34 -7.10
N LEU A 144 -0.72 15.43 -7.42
CA LEU A 144 -1.31 16.76 -7.47
C LEU A 144 -1.88 16.99 -8.87
N THR A 145 -3.12 17.45 -8.95
CA THR A 145 -3.77 17.86 -10.19
C THR A 145 -4.33 19.26 -10.06
N GLU A 146 -4.42 19.98 -11.18
CA GLU A 146 -5.21 21.21 -11.22
C GLU A 146 -6.69 20.88 -11.10
N LYS A 147 -7.44 21.75 -10.42
CA LYS A 147 -8.88 21.64 -10.30
C LYS A 147 -9.53 21.98 -11.64
N GLU A 148 -10.34 21.08 -12.19
CA GLU A 148 -11.15 21.41 -13.37
C GLU A 148 -12.29 22.36 -12.96
N ASP A 149 -12.42 23.49 -13.67
CA ASP A 149 -13.46 24.53 -13.45
C ASP A 149 -14.90 24.03 -13.69
#